data_AF-A0A8T7IYB2-F1
#
_entry.id   AF-A0A8T7IYB2-F1
#
_cell.length_a   1.000
_cell.length_b   1.000
_cell.length_c   1.000
_cell.angle_alpha   90.00
_cell.angle_beta   90.00
_cell.angle_gamma   90.00
#
_symmetry.space_group_name_H-M   'P 1'
#
loop_
_entity.id
_entity.type
_entity.pdbx_description
1 polymer ?
#
loop_
_entity_poly.entity_id
_entity_poly.type
_entity_poly.pdbx_seq_one_letter_code
_entity_poly.pdbx_strand_id
1 'polypeptide(L)'
;MKKLVALFAATLFTAQASALSTDYKFVGVDATTATNVCLIAAESGFSAAQKAAKEDQNYDLYDLEATSCNGVNIKRFAKKFQQKAAPVESTKVIYKFKALDNTEATQVCAIAAEQGIKQARQVAGSDANLISCNGKSLTRFARQYKNS
;
A
#
# COMPACT_ATOMS: atom_id res chain seq x y z
N MET A 1 -21.29 -4.56 -77.56
CA MET A 1 -21.85 -4.59 -76.19
C MET A 1 -20.70 -4.78 -75.21
N LYS A 2 -20.23 -3.69 -74.56
CA LYS A 2 -19.11 -3.71 -73.62
C LYS A 2 -19.66 -3.89 -72.21
N LYS A 3 -19.39 -5.05 -71.58
CA LYS A 3 -19.81 -5.33 -70.20
C LYS A 3 -18.82 -4.64 -69.25
N LEU A 4 -19.29 -3.63 -68.54
CA LEU A 4 -18.58 -2.98 -67.43
C LEU A 4 -18.67 -3.91 -66.22
N VAL A 5 -17.54 -4.51 -65.83
CA VAL A 5 -17.40 -5.23 -64.57
C VAL A 5 -17.10 -4.19 -63.49
N ALA A 6 -18.07 -3.94 -62.62
CA ALA A 6 -17.89 -3.07 -61.46
C ALA A 6 -17.11 -3.82 -60.37
N LEU A 7 -15.90 -3.35 -60.05
CA LEU A 7 -15.16 -3.78 -58.86
C LEU A 7 -15.74 -3.07 -57.63
N PHE A 8 -16.40 -3.83 -56.74
CA PHE A 8 -16.69 -3.38 -55.38
C PHE A 8 -15.47 -3.66 -54.49
N ALA A 9 -14.69 -2.62 -54.18
CA ALA A 9 -13.68 -2.68 -53.14
C ALA A 9 -14.37 -2.44 -51.78
N ALA A 10 -14.63 -3.51 -51.04
CA ALA A 10 -15.10 -3.44 -49.66
C ALA A 10 -13.90 -3.10 -48.74
N THR A 11 -13.77 -1.83 -48.36
CA THR A 11 -12.83 -1.41 -47.33
C THR A 11 -13.38 -1.79 -45.95
N LEU A 12 -12.86 -2.88 -45.39
CA LEU A 12 -13.09 -3.26 -44.00
C LEU A 12 -12.39 -2.24 -43.09
N PHE A 13 -13.15 -1.29 -42.55
CA PHE A 13 -12.68 -0.46 -41.44
C PHE A 13 -12.64 -1.33 -40.17
N THR A 14 -11.46 -1.84 -39.81
CA THR A 14 -11.24 -2.42 -38.48
C THR A 14 -11.18 -1.29 -37.47
N ALA A 15 -12.23 -1.13 -36.67
CA ALA A 15 -12.20 -0.24 -35.52
C ALA A 15 -11.20 -0.80 -34.50
N GLN A 16 -9.97 -0.26 -34.50
CA GLN A 16 -9.00 -0.54 -33.45
C GLN A 16 -9.51 0.16 -32.19
N ALA A 17 -10.13 -0.61 -31.29
CA ALA A 17 -10.44 -0.14 -29.95
C ALA A 17 -9.12 0.03 -29.18
N SER A 18 -8.51 1.20 -29.30
CA SER A 18 -7.37 1.59 -28.47
C SER A 18 -7.86 1.65 -27.03
N ALA A 19 -7.49 0.66 -26.21
CA ALA A 19 -7.72 0.72 -24.78
C ALA A 19 -6.90 1.89 -24.21
N LEU A 20 -7.55 3.02 -23.97
CA LEU A 20 -6.94 4.18 -23.33
C LEU A 20 -6.62 3.79 -21.88
N SER A 21 -5.35 3.53 -21.57
CA SER A 21 -4.89 3.35 -20.20
C SER A 21 -5.05 4.68 -19.47
N THR A 22 -6.12 4.80 -18.69
CA THR A 22 -6.26 5.91 -17.75
C THR A 22 -5.40 5.56 -16.54
N ASP A 23 -4.29 6.25 -16.37
CA ASP A 23 -3.47 6.14 -15.17
C ASP A 23 -4.18 6.89 -14.03
N TYR A 24 -4.68 6.13 -13.06
CA TYR A 24 -5.33 6.68 -11.87
C TYR A 24 -4.27 6.96 -10.80
N LYS A 25 -4.28 8.18 -10.25
CA LYS A 25 -3.56 8.50 -9.02
C LYS A 25 -4.53 8.47 -7.85
N PHE A 26 -4.42 7.44 -7.02
CA PHE A 26 -5.18 7.38 -5.77
C PHE A 26 -4.47 8.16 -4.67
N VAL A 27 -5.23 8.84 -3.83
CA VAL A 27 -4.72 9.60 -2.69
C VAL A 27 -5.53 9.22 -1.46
N GLY A 28 -4.84 9.06 -0.33
CA GLY A 28 -5.51 8.84 0.96
C GLY A 28 -6.09 10.15 1.48
N VAL A 29 -7.31 10.09 2.02
CA VAL A 29 -7.94 11.25 2.69
C VAL A 29 -7.55 11.35 4.17
N ASP A 30 -7.03 10.27 4.73
CA ASP A 30 -6.54 10.16 6.11
C ASP A 30 -5.43 9.09 6.21
N ALA A 31 -4.93 8.89 7.42
CA ALA A 31 -3.87 7.93 7.74
C ALA A 31 -4.41 6.61 8.36
N THR A 32 -5.69 6.29 8.14
CA THR A 32 -6.28 5.06 8.70
C THR A 32 -5.83 3.83 7.94
N THR A 33 -5.86 2.68 8.63
CA THR A 33 -5.57 1.38 8.01
C THR A 33 -6.52 1.07 6.87
N ALA A 34 -7.81 1.42 7.01
CA ALA A 34 -8.80 1.32 5.94
C ALA A 34 -8.40 2.08 4.67
N THR A 35 -7.96 3.33 4.81
CA THR A 35 -7.46 4.12 3.69
C THR A 35 -6.20 3.49 3.08
N ASN A 36 -5.26 3.06 3.92
CA ASN A 36 -4.02 2.44 3.44
C ASN A 36 -4.26 1.14 2.66
N VAL A 37 -5.13 0.25 3.15
CA VAL A 37 -5.45 -1.00 2.43
C VAL A 37 -6.17 -0.73 1.10
N CYS A 38 -6.95 0.35 1.00
CA CYS A 38 -7.53 0.79 -0.26
C CYS A 38 -6.48 1.26 -1.27
N LEU A 39 -5.48 2.03 -0.85
CA LEU A 39 -4.37 2.45 -1.72
C LEU A 39 -3.58 1.24 -2.22
N ILE A 40 -3.20 0.34 -1.30
CA ILE A 40 -2.46 -0.88 -1.62
C ILE A 40 -3.30 -1.79 -2.55
N ALA A 41 -4.60 -1.90 -2.34
CA ALA A 41 -5.49 -2.66 -3.21
C ALA A 41 -5.53 -2.09 -4.63
N ALA A 42 -5.51 -0.76 -4.78
CA ALA A 42 -5.50 -0.10 -6.08
C ALA A 42 -4.21 -0.36 -6.86
N GLU A 43 -3.07 -0.38 -6.18
CA GLU A 43 -1.74 -0.48 -6.79
C GLU A 43 -1.24 -1.92 -6.95
N SER A 44 -1.36 -2.70 -5.88
CA SER A 44 -0.76 -4.03 -5.75
C SER A 44 -1.79 -5.16 -5.63
N GLY A 45 -3.08 -4.83 -5.67
CA GLY A 45 -4.17 -5.79 -5.64
C GLY A 45 -4.54 -6.30 -4.24
N PHE A 46 -5.59 -7.13 -4.19
CA PHE A 46 -6.22 -7.55 -2.94
C PHE A 46 -5.31 -8.40 -2.03
N SER A 47 -4.46 -9.24 -2.60
CA SER A 47 -3.53 -10.08 -1.82
C SER A 47 -2.50 -9.23 -1.05
N ALA A 48 -2.02 -8.13 -1.64
CA ALA A 48 -1.15 -7.19 -0.96
C ALA A 48 -1.89 -6.46 0.17
N ALA A 49 -3.14 -6.05 -0.07
CA ALA A 49 -3.99 -5.45 0.97
C ALA A 49 -4.25 -6.40 2.14
N GLN A 50 -4.42 -7.71 1.88
CA GLN A 50 -4.53 -8.73 2.94
C GLN A 50 -3.27 -8.83 3.80
N LYS A 51 -2.08 -8.70 3.19
CA LYS A 51 -0.82 -8.70 3.95
C LYS A 51 -0.74 -7.46 4.84
N ALA A 52 -1.07 -6.29 4.30
CA ALA A 52 -1.06 -5.04 5.05
C ALA A 52 -2.06 -5.04 6.21
N ALA A 53 -3.29 -5.54 6.01
CA ALA A 53 -4.28 -5.68 7.07
C ALA A 53 -3.75 -6.53 8.24
N LYS A 54 -3.12 -7.67 7.94
CA LYS A 54 -2.55 -8.56 8.97
C LYS A 54 -1.42 -7.95 9.79
N GLU A 55 -0.84 -6.83 9.36
CA GLU A 55 0.20 -6.12 10.11
C GLU A 55 -0.38 -5.19 11.17
N ASP A 56 -1.67 -4.86 11.09
CA ASP A 56 -2.38 -4.06 12.07
C ASP A 56 -2.98 -4.95 13.17
N GLN A 57 -3.01 -4.45 14.41
CA GLN A 57 -3.58 -5.17 15.55
C GLN A 57 -5.08 -4.90 15.76
N ASN A 58 -5.59 -3.83 15.16
CA ASN A 58 -6.97 -3.34 15.29
C ASN A 58 -7.69 -3.38 13.95
N TYR A 59 -7.13 -4.07 12.96
CA TYR A 59 -7.71 -4.23 11.64
C TYR A 59 -7.45 -5.64 11.15
N ASP A 60 -8.49 -6.45 11.08
CA ASP A 60 -8.34 -7.85 10.70
C ASP A 60 -8.83 -8.13 9.27
N LEU A 61 -8.92 -9.41 8.91
CA LEU A 61 -9.43 -9.81 7.61
C LEU A 61 -10.94 -9.60 7.46
N TYR A 62 -11.69 -9.64 8.56
CA TYR A 62 -13.12 -9.35 8.55
C TYR A 62 -13.36 -7.87 8.25
N ASP A 63 -12.62 -6.97 8.92
CA ASP A 63 -12.64 -5.53 8.64
C ASP A 63 -12.25 -5.24 7.19
N LEU A 64 -11.19 -5.91 6.71
CA LEU A 64 -10.76 -5.81 5.32
C LEU A 64 -11.86 -6.23 4.35
N GLU A 65 -12.56 -7.34 4.60
CA GLU A 65 -13.61 -7.81 3.71
C GLU A 65 -14.85 -6.90 3.70
N ALA A 66 -15.13 -6.23 4.82
CA ALA A 66 -16.17 -5.21 4.93
C ALA A 66 -15.78 -3.86 4.31
N THR A 67 -14.49 -3.65 4.02
CA THR A 67 -13.95 -2.38 3.53
C THR A 67 -14.51 -1.99 2.16
N SER A 68 -14.90 -0.73 2.04
CA SER A 68 -15.29 -0.10 0.76
C SER A 68 -14.37 1.06 0.41
N CYS A 69 -13.71 0.96 -0.74
CA CYS A 69 -12.84 1.98 -1.31
C CYS A 69 -13.64 2.78 -2.33
N ASN A 70 -13.87 4.08 -2.07
CA ASN A 70 -14.70 4.95 -2.91
C ASN A 70 -16.09 4.33 -3.21
N GLY A 71 -16.73 3.77 -2.18
CA GLY A 71 -18.04 3.11 -2.29
C GLY A 71 -18.03 1.73 -2.95
N VAL A 72 -16.86 1.19 -3.31
CA VAL A 72 -16.73 -0.13 -3.95
C VAL A 72 -16.00 -1.09 -3.00
N ASN A 73 -16.58 -2.26 -2.76
CA ASN A 73 -15.93 -3.31 -1.98
C ASN A 73 -14.49 -3.56 -2.46
N ILE A 74 -13.55 -3.70 -1.51
CA ILE A 74 -12.11 -3.73 -1.78
C ILE A 74 -11.67 -4.82 -2.78
N LYS A 75 -12.31 -5.99 -2.82
CA LYS A 75 -11.97 -7.06 -3.79
C LYS A 75 -12.29 -6.61 -5.22
N ARG A 76 -13.46 -5.98 -5.42
CA ARG A 76 -13.88 -5.43 -6.72
C ARG A 76 -13.05 -4.21 -7.10
N PHE A 77 -12.74 -3.37 -6.13
CA PHE A 77 -11.90 -2.20 -6.32
C PHE A 77 -10.49 -2.60 -6.79
N ALA A 78 -9.84 -3.53 -6.10
CA ALA A 78 -8.54 -4.08 -6.50
C ALA A 78 -8.57 -4.61 -7.94
N LYS A 79 -9.54 -5.46 -8.27
CA LYS A 79 -9.68 -6.03 -9.62
C LYS A 79 -9.85 -4.95 -10.69
N LYS A 80 -10.52 -3.83 -10.37
CA LYS A 80 -10.76 -2.74 -11.30
C LYS A 80 -9.51 -1.90 -11.58
N PHE A 81 -8.62 -1.75 -10.60
CA PHE A 81 -7.56 -0.74 -10.63
C PHE A 81 -6.12 -1.26 -10.55
N GLN A 82 -5.88 -2.52 -10.16
CA GLN A 82 -4.53 -3.10 -9.98
C GLN A 82 -3.59 -2.92 -11.20
N GLN A 83 -4.13 -2.79 -12.41
CA GLN A 83 -3.34 -2.63 -13.64
C GLN A 83 -3.40 -1.21 -14.22
N LYS A 84 -4.03 -0.28 -13.50
CA LYS A 84 -4.33 1.10 -13.95
C LYS A 84 -3.90 2.15 -12.94
N ALA A 85 -3.40 1.75 -11.78
CA ALA A 85 -2.90 2.68 -10.78
C ALA A 85 -1.44 3.01 -11.10
N ALA A 86 -1.13 4.30 -11.21
CA ALA A 86 0.25 4.75 -11.11
C ALA A 86 0.72 4.51 -9.65
N PRO A 87 2.02 4.26 -9.42
CA PRO A 87 2.55 4.12 -8.06
C PRO A 87 2.14 5.31 -7.20
N VAL A 88 1.51 5.05 -6.06
CA VAL A 88 1.17 6.12 -5.13
C VAL A 88 2.45 6.50 -4.41
N GLU A 89 2.94 7.73 -4.59
CA GLU A 89 3.86 8.31 -3.61
C GLU A 89 3.10 8.41 -2.30
N SER A 90 3.34 7.45 -1.40
CA SER A 90 2.92 7.57 -0.01
C SER A 90 3.52 8.86 0.52
N THR A 91 2.69 9.85 0.84
CA THR A 91 3.15 11.04 1.57
C THR A 91 3.72 10.55 2.89
N LYS A 92 5.05 10.40 2.93
CA LYS A 92 5.80 9.95 4.08
C LYS A 92 5.56 10.97 5.19
N VAL A 93 4.73 10.60 6.18
CA VAL A 93 4.57 11.42 7.38
C VAL A 93 5.90 11.35 8.12
N ILE A 94 6.64 12.46 8.16
CA ILE A 94 7.91 12.56 8.87
C ILE A 94 7.59 12.74 10.36
N TYR A 95 7.66 11.65 11.12
CA TYR A 95 7.61 11.70 12.58
C TYR A 95 8.99 12.11 13.14
N LYS A 96 9.01 13.11 14.02
CA LYS A 96 10.19 13.42 14.84
C LYS A 96 10.06 12.71 16.17
N PHE A 97 10.93 11.74 16.44
CA PHE A 97 10.98 11.07 17.73
C PHE A 97 11.81 11.88 18.72
N LYS A 98 11.32 11.96 19.96
CA LYS A 98 12.05 12.56 21.07
C LYS A 98 12.18 11.51 22.16
N ALA A 99 13.41 11.15 22.51
CA ALA A 99 13.69 10.32 23.66
C ALA A 99 13.21 11.02 24.95
N LEU A 100 12.49 10.29 25.80
CA LEU A 100 12.04 10.81 27.09
C LEU A 100 13.13 10.71 28.16
N ASP A 101 14.05 9.75 28.00
CA ASP A 101 15.21 9.53 28.85
C ASP A 101 16.38 8.94 28.04
N ASN A 102 17.50 8.65 28.72
CA ASN A 102 18.70 8.08 28.10
C ASN A 102 18.87 6.58 28.39
N THR A 103 17.81 5.88 28.78
CA THR A 103 17.89 4.44 29.03
C THR A 103 18.19 3.69 27.74
N GLU A 104 18.82 2.52 27.87
CA GLU A 104 19.13 1.64 26.74
C GLU A 104 17.85 1.29 25.95
N ALA A 105 16.75 1.02 26.65
CA ALA A 105 15.45 0.75 26.03
C ALA A 105 14.97 1.93 25.16
N THR A 106 15.05 3.17 25.67
CA THR A 106 14.66 4.36 24.90
C THR A 106 15.54 4.59 23.68
N GLN A 107 16.86 4.36 23.79
CA GLN A 107 17.78 4.47 22.65
C GLN A 107 17.51 3.41 21.59
N VAL A 108 17.24 2.17 22.00
CA VAL A 108 16.85 1.08 21.09
C VAL A 108 15.55 1.42 20.35
N CYS A 109 14.58 2.02 21.04
CA CYS A 109 13.35 2.50 20.41
C CYS A 109 13.59 3.63 19.40
N ALA A 110 14.47 4.60 19.71
CA ALA A 110 14.84 5.65 18.77
C ALA A 110 15.49 5.07 17.50
N ILE A 111 16.45 4.16 17.66
CA ILE A 111 17.12 3.47 16.55
C ILE A 111 16.11 2.65 15.73
N ALA A 112 15.15 1.99 16.40
CA ALA A 112 14.11 1.23 15.73
C ALA A 112 13.21 2.10 14.83
N ALA A 113 12.88 3.32 15.27
CA ALA A 113 12.11 4.26 14.47
C ALA A 113 12.93 4.84 13.30
N GLU A 114 14.17 5.25 13.57
CA GLU A 114 14.99 5.99 12.59
C GLU A 114 15.69 5.09 11.59
N GLN A 115 16.21 3.95 12.05
CA GLN A 115 17.10 3.08 11.28
C GLN A 115 16.48 1.71 11.01
N GLY A 116 15.47 1.32 11.78
CA GLY A 116 14.72 0.09 11.62
C GLY A 116 15.17 -1.06 12.52
N ILE A 117 14.45 -2.17 12.42
CA ILE A 117 14.55 -3.30 13.37
C ILE A 117 15.91 -4.00 13.37
N LYS A 118 16.63 -4.01 12.25
CA LYS A 118 17.90 -4.72 12.13
C LYS A 118 18.96 -4.05 13.01
N GLN A 119 19.08 -2.73 12.91
CA GLN A 119 19.99 -1.90 13.70
C GLN A 119 19.59 -1.93 15.17
N ALA A 120 18.30 -1.80 15.47
CA ALA A 120 17.81 -1.87 16.85
C ALA A 120 18.16 -3.20 17.54
N ARG A 121 18.07 -4.33 16.82
CA ARG A 121 18.45 -5.66 17.34
C ARG A 121 19.95 -5.83 17.54
N GLN A 122 20.78 -5.17 16.73
CA GLN A 122 22.23 -5.20 16.91
C GLN A 122 22.65 -4.54 18.23
N VAL A 123 21.93 -3.47 18.62
CA VAL A 123 22.17 -2.79 19.91
C VAL A 123 21.55 -3.55 21.07
N ALA A 124 20.29 -3.97 20.94
CA ALA A 124 19.56 -4.64 22.02
C ALA A 124 20.00 -6.09 22.31
N GLY A 125 20.73 -6.73 21.39
CA GLY A 125 21.19 -8.11 21.55
C GLY A 125 20.05 -9.10 21.86
N SER A 126 20.25 -9.92 22.88
CA SER A 126 19.27 -10.92 23.37
C SER A 126 17.99 -10.29 23.92
N ASP A 127 18.06 -9.04 24.37
CA ASP A 127 17.00 -8.38 25.12
C ASP A 127 15.98 -7.70 24.19
N ALA A 128 16.23 -7.74 22.87
CA ALA A 128 15.37 -7.16 21.85
C ALA A 128 13.90 -7.59 21.95
N ASN A 129 13.63 -8.80 22.46
CA ASN A 129 12.26 -9.32 22.63
C ASN A 129 11.57 -8.82 23.92
N LEU A 130 12.34 -8.29 24.87
CA LEU A 130 11.85 -7.74 26.14
C LEU A 130 11.54 -6.24 26.04
N ILE A 131 12.08 -5.57 25.02
CA ILE A 131 11.92 -4.13 24.83
C ILE A 131 10.57 -3.81 24.18
N SER A 132 9.84 -2.90 24.83
CA SER A 132 8.58 -2.33 24.34
C SER A 132 8.72 -0.82 24.16
N CYS A 133 8.32 -0.33 23.00
CA CYS A 133 8.38 1.06 22.59
C CYS A 133 6.95 1.59 22.43
N ASN A 134 6.56 2.55 23.28
CA ASN A 134 5.19 3.09 23.31
C ASN A 134 4.11 2.00 23.35
N GLY A 135 4.31 0.98 24.19
CA GLY A 135 3.38 -0.15 24.35
C GLY A 135 3.41 -1.19 23.22
N LYS A 136 4.31 -1.07 22.23
CA LYS A 136 4.46 -2.01 21.11
C LYS A 136 5.80 -2.74 21.21
N SER A 137 5.82 -4.02 20.84
CA SER A 137 7.09 -4.75 20.72
C SER A 137 8.04 -4.05 19.76
N LEU A 138 9.34 -4.15 20.00
CA LEU A 138 10.38 -3.50 19.19
C LEU A 138 10.20 -3.73 17.68
N THR A 139 9.82 -4.95 17.29
CA THR A 139 9.59 -5.30 15.87
C THR A 139 8.37 -4.58 15.28
N ARG A 140 7.26 -4.48 16.03
CA ARG A 140 6.06 -3.76 15.57
C ARG A 140 6.30 -2.26 15.51
N PHE A 141 6.95 -1.72 16.54
CA PHE A 141 7.30 -0.31 16.59
C PHE A 141 8.20 0.08 15.40
N ALA A 142 9.27 -0.67 15.16
CA ALA A 142 10.15 -0.44 14.03
C ALA A 142 9.40 -0.50 12.69
N ARG A 143 8.48 -1.46 12.49
CA ARG A 143 7.71 -1.54 11.24
C ARG A 143 6.80 -0.34 11.03
N GLN A 144 6.13 0.11 12.09
CA GLN A 144 5.21 1.24 12.02
C GLN A 144 5.91 2.55 11.66
N TYR A 145 7.16 2.72 12.11
CA TYR A 145 7.85 4.01 12.02
C TYR A 145 9.12 4.00 11.16
N LYS A 146 9.56 2.83 10.67
CA LYS A 146 10.71 2.72 9.77
C LYS A 146 10.43 3.60 8.56
N ASN A 147 11.28 4.60 8.42
CA ASN A 147 11.13 5.69 7.46
C ASN A 147 9.99 6.65 7.85
N SER A 148 10.12 7.26 9.03
CA SER A 148 9.80 8.67 9.25
C SER A 148 10.89 9.54 8.63
#